data_AF-A0A091R341-F1
#
_entry.id   AF-A0A091R341-F1
#
_cell.length_a   1.000
_cell.length_b   1.000
_cell.length_c   1.000
_cell.angle_alpha   90.00
_cell.angle_beta   90.00
_cell.angle_gamma   90.00
#
_symmetry.space_group_name_H-M   'P 1'
#
loop_
_entity.id
_entity.type
_entity.pdbx_description
1 polymer ?
#
loop_
_entity_poly.entity_id
_entity_poly.type
_entity_poly.pdbx_seq_one_letter_code
_entity_poly.pdbx_strand_id
1 'polypeptide(L)' 'QPQAGVPNVLLWLLRGDRRVACAHIPATDIMFSRSGPSACGWLCGRIQTLFLTV' A
#
# COMPACT_ATOMS: atom_id res chain seq x y z
N GLN A 1 -15.01 9.88 -18.92
CA GLN A 1 -15.50 9.42 -17.59
C GLN A 1 -14.30 9.31 -16.68
N PRO A 2 -14.33 9.77 -15.42
CA PRO A 2 -13.17 9.65 -14.54
C PRO A 2 -12.89 8.16 -14.30
N GLN A 3 -11.63 7.74 -14.48
CA GLN A 3 -11.25 6.38 -14.13
C GLN A 3 -11.29 6.27 -12.60
N ALA A 4 -12.00 5.25 -12.09
CA ALA A 4 -11.99 4.95 -10.66
C ALA A 4 -10.52 4.77 -10.24
N GLY A 5 -10.08 5.59 -9.27
CA GLY A 5 -8.71 5.50 -8.77
C GLY A 5 -8.42 4.11 -8.23
N VAL A 6 -7.17 3.66 -8.36
CA VAL A 6 -6.74 2.40 -7.74
C VAL A 6 -6.96 2.53 -6.22
N PRO A 7 -7.65 1.58 -5.57
CA PRO A 7 -7.93 1.70 -4.14
C PRO A 7 -6.64 1.64 -3.32
N ASN A 8 -6.60 2.38 -2.22
CA ASN A 8 -5.51 2.28 -1.26
C ASN A 8 -5.49 0.89 -0.61
N VAL A 9 -4.30 0.35 -0.37
CA VAL A 9 -4.11 -0.82 0.49
C VAL A 9 -4.23 -0.38 1.94
N LEU A 10 -5.01 -1.12 2.73
CA LEU A 10 -5.15 -0.91 4.16
C LEU A 10 -4.38 -2.00 4.91
N LEU A 11 -3.33 -1.59 5.62
CA LEU A 11 -2.56 -2.47 6.48
C LEU A 11 -3.12 -2.40 7.91
N TRP A 12 -3.36 -3.55 8.53
CA TRP A 12 -3.79 -3.65 9.93
C TRP A 12 -2.71 -4.28 10.78
N LEU A 13 -2.45 -3.69 11.95
CA LEU A 13 -1.73 -4.35 13.04
C LEU A 13 -2.74 -5.09 13.91
N LEU A 14 -2.45 -6.36 14.19
CA LEU A 14 -3.32 -7.22 14.97
C LEU A 14 -2.70 -7.58 16.32
N ARG A 15 -3.51 -7.61 17.37
CA ARG A 15 -3.22 -8.28 18.65
C ARG A 15 -4.27 -9.38 18.84
N GLY A 16 -3.91 -10.61 18.49
CA GLY A 16 -4.89 -11.69 18.36
C GLY A 16 -5.83 -11.43 17.19
N ASP A 17 -7.14 -11.42 17.45
CA ASP A 17 -8.21 -11.10 16.50
C ASP A 17 -8.55 -9.60 16.43
N ARG A 18 -7.97 -8.78 17.33
CA ARG A 18 -8.25 -7.34 17.40
C ARG A 18 -7.32 -6.55 16.51
N ARG A 19 -7.90 -5.65 15.71
CA ARG A 19 -7.19 -4.59 14.98
C ARG A 19 -6.85 -3.48 15.96
N VAL A 20 -5.56 -3.12 16.09
CA VAL A 20 -5.07 -2.16 17.08
C VAL A 20 -4.38 -0.93 16.49
N ALA A 21 -4.05 -0.96 15.20
CA ALA A 21 -3.57 0.19 14.45
C ALA A 21 -3.68 -0.08 12.95
N CYS A 22 -3.64 0.97 12.12
CA CYS A 22 -3.66 0.85 10.67
C CYS A 22 -2.83 1.89 9.93
N ALA A 23 -2.59 1.63 8.65
CA ALA A 23 -2.09 2.61 7.70
C ALA A 23 -2.71 2.40 6.33
N HIS A 24 -3.03 3.51 5.66
CA HIS A 24 -3.38 3.51 4.25
C HIS A 24 -2.13 3.72 3.40
N ILE A 25 -1.97 2.88 2.40
CA ILE A 25 -0.84 2.91 1.45
C ILE A 25 -1.44 3.06 0.05
N PRO A 26 -1.06 4.08 -0.73
CA PRO A 26 -1.46 4.17 -2.13
C PRO A 26 -0.99 2.94 -2.89
N ALA A 27 -1.92 2.16 -3.46
CA ALA A 27 -1.56 0.96 -4.20
C ALA A 27 -0.65 1.26 -5.40
N THR A 28 -0.82 2.44 -6.01
CA THR A 28 0.03 2.96 -7.08
C THR A 28 1.51 3.05 -6.70
N ASP A 29 1.81 3.20 -5.41
CA ASP A 29 3.18 3.39 -4.95
C ASP A 29 3.91 2.05 -4.77
N ILE A 30 3.18 0.97 -4.53
CA ILE A 30 3.73 -0.37 -4.24
C ILE A 30 3.43 -1.41 -5.33
N MET A 31 2.69 -1.04 -6.38
CA MET A 31 2.29 -1.96 -7.43
C MET A 31 3.49 -2.47 -8.24
N PHE A 32 3.55 -3.78 -8.43
CA PHE A 32 4.49 -4.42 -9.34
C PHE A 32 3.92 -4.53 -10.76
N SER A 33 4.77 -4.34 -11.76
CA SER A 33 4.43 -4.56 -13.18
C SER A 33 5.57 -5.28 -13.91
N ARG A 34 5.22 -6.21 -14.79
CA ARG A 34 6.18 -6.88 -15.69
C ARG A 34 6.58 -6.01 -16.87
N SER A 35 5.89 -4.90 -17.12
CA SER A 35 6.18 -3.99 -18.23
C SER A 35 7.44 -3.13 -18.05
N GLY A 36 8.08 -3.24 -16.87
CA GLY A 36 9.35 -2.59 -16.55
C GLY A 36 9.26 -1.60 -15.40
N PRO A 37 10.40 -1.06 -14.93
CA PRO A 37 10.46 -0.24 -13.71
C PRO A 37 9.62 1.04 -13.76
N SER A 38 9.43 1.64 -14.94
CA SER A 38 8.60 2.84 -15.12
C SER A 38 7.11 2.57 -14.96
N ALA A 39 6.69 1.31 -15.03
CA ALA A 39 5.31 0.88 -14.80
C ALA A 39 5.10 0.29 -13.40
N CYS A 40 6.15 0.28 -12.56
CA CYS A 40 6.07 -0.09 -11.15
C CYS A 40 5.84 1.15 -10.30
N GLY A 41 5.21 0.96 -9.14
CA GLY A 41 5.16 1.98 -8.11
C GLY A 41 6.56 2.35 -7.61
N TRP A 42 6.74 3.59 -7.20
CA TRP A 42 8.05 4.12 -6.82
C TRP A 42 8.66 3.45 -5.56
N LEU A 43 7.82 2.80 -4.74
CA LEU A 43 8.19 1.98 -3.57
C LEU A 43 8.22 0.47 -3.85
N CYS A 44 7.92 0.03 -5.07
CA CYS A 44 7.88 -1.37 -5.42
C CYS A 44 9.21 -2.08 -5.10
N GLY A 45 9.13 -3.17 -4.31
CA GLY A 45 10.29 -3.99 -3.94
C GLY A 45 11.24 -3.35 -2.92
N ARG A 46 10.88 -2.23 -2.29
CA ARG A 46 11.72 -1.54 -1.29
C ARG A 46 11.22 -1.82 0.12
N ILE A 47 12.16 -1.93 1.07
CA ILE A 47 11.84 -1.98 2.50
C ILE A 47 11.49 -0.56 2.95
N GLN A 48 10.33 -0.39 3.58
CA GLN A 48 9.80 0.90 4.02
C GLN A 48 9.34 0.81 5.48
N THR A 49 9.58 1.87 6.26
CA THR A 49 9.02 2.04 7.61
C THR A 49 7.69 2.78 7.50
N LEU A 50 6.64 2.23 8.10
CA LEU A 50 5.30 2.83 8.13
C LEU A 50 4.96 3.30 9.54
N PHE A 51 4.36 4.48 9.64
CA PHE A 51 3.72 4.96 10.87
C PHE A 51 2.27 4.51 10.85
N LEU A 52 1.83 3.89 11.96
CA LEU A 52 0.46 3.41 12.10
C LEU A 52 -0.35 4.35 12.99
N THR A 53 -1.62 4.51 12.65
CA THR A 53 -2.63 5.21 13.45
C THR A 53 -3.36 4.20 14.31
N VAL A 54 -3.45 4.43 15.62
CA VAL A 54 -4.23 3.61 16.56
C VAL A 54 -5.72 3.83 16.37
#